data_AF-A0A8H5HJ67-F1
#
_entry.id   AF-A0A8H5HJ67-F1
#
_cell.length_a   1.000
_cell.length_b   1.000
_cell.length_c   1.000
_cell.angle_alpha   90.00
_cell.angle_beta   90.00
_cell.angle_gamma   90.00
#
_symmetry.space_group_name_H-M   'P 1'
#
loop_
_entity.id
_entity.type
_entity.pdbx_description
1 polymer ?
#
loop_
_entity_poly.entity_id
_entity_poly.type
_entity_poly.pdbx_seq_one_letter_code
_entity_poly.pdbx_strand_id
1 'polypeptide(L)'
;MSLSSRFLPLSTSLFATTTRICSARAIPSRRALSMASSSSSSSDPAATSTTTNTSREKPRFPISPVPPNPLGEGRHIRTAAALIIGDEILNGKTLDRNSNFFAQYCFEQGIELKRIEVIPDDEQEIIEASRRMVRNYDFVITTGGIGPTHDDITYASLAKSFDQNLVHHAETLRRMEALSRYRNFSNAQQLEASQRMALFPDRAEVIFIADNIWVPVVRLEGRICVFPGIPSLFQRMLTELTPFLPLPPKSERPLRIQVFTERPESMIAPYLTSLQERLKLRGIQVGSYPVLQEGVFVSLIGRDLCNEGEEGHRLWLADVAREVEREVGGRVVSDEEIAEKKAEGKAKEKAKI
;
A
#
# COMPACT_ATOMS: atom_id res chain seq x y z
N MET A 1 33.98 1.13 -42.66
CA MET A 1 34.80 2.35 -42.77
C MET A 1 34.79 3.05 -41.42
N SER A 2 35.97 3.32 -40.86
CA SER A 2 36.13 4.08 -39.60
C SER A 2 36.21 5.56 -39.92
N LEU A 3 35.57 6.41 -39.11
CA LEU A 3 35.87 7.85 -39.07
C LEU A 3 35.68 8.36 -37.64
N SER A 4 36.79 8.84 -37.07
CA SER A 4 36.92 9.40 -35.73
C SER A 4 37.47 10.82 -35.85
N SER A 5 36.90 11.76 -35.11
CA SER A 5 37.54 13.04 -34.72
C SER A 5 36.67 13.75 -33.66
N ARG A 6 37.14 13.86 -32.41
CA ARG A 6 37.89 15.01 -31.82
C ARG A 6 37.02 16.25 -31.59
N PHE A 7 36.66 16.57 -30.34
CA PHE A 7 37.45 17.29 -29.31
C PHE A 7 37.62 18.80 -29.55
N LEU A 8 37.03 19.61 -28.65
CA LEU A 8 37.71 20.64 -27.84
C LEU A 8 36.70 21.40 -26.94
N PRO A 9 36.98 21.62 -25.64
CA PRO A 9 36.21 22.51 -24.76
C PRO A 9 36.80 23.94 -24.74
N LEU A 10 35.98 24.93 -24.34
CA LEU A 10 36.41 26.31 -24.11
C LEU A 10 36.54 26.64 -22.61
N SER A 11 37.35 27.64 -22.30
CA SER A 11 38.09 27.77 -21.04
C SER A 11 37.76 29.05 -20.27
N THR A 12 37.90 28.96 -18.93
CA THR A 12 38.30 30.02 -17.96
C THR A 12 37.63 31.40 -17.94
N SER A 13 37.18 31.82 -16.76
CA SER A 13 37.72 33.03 -16.10
C SER A 13 37.55 32.98 -14.57
N LEU A 14 38.58 33.44 -13.84
CA LEU A 14 38.53 33.84 -12.42
C LEU A 14 37.83 35.21 -12.28
N PHE A 15 37.40 35.59 -11.06
CA PHE A 15 38.01 36.70 -10.27
C PHE A 15 37.37 36.92 -8.88
N ALA A 16 38.23 37.23 -7.90
CA ALA A 16 38.07 38.03 -6.65
C ALA A 16 36.76 37.96 -5.79
N THR A 17 36.80 37.55 -4.51
CA THR A 17 37.29 38.29 -3.31
C THR A 17 36.38 39.43 -2.82
N THR A 18 35.86 39.33 -1.57
CA THR A 18 36.04 40.34 -0.48
C THR A 18 35.27 39.96 0.80
N THR A 19 35.98 40.02 1.93
CA THR A 19 35.49 39.85 3.30
C THR A 19 34.69 41.07 3.79
N ARG A 20 33.60 40.86 4.56
CA ARG A 20 33.19 41.82 5.61
C ARG A 20 32.79 41.13 6.91
N ILE A 21 33.50 41.49 7.97
CA ILE A 21 33.17 41.24 9.37
C ILE A 21 32.36 42.43 9.87
N CYS A 22 31.35 42.21 10.72
CA CYS A 22 30.87 43.24 11.62
C CYS A 22 30.48 42.63 12.97
N SER A 23 30.97 43.24 14.05
CA SER A 23 30.82 42.80 15.43
C SER A 23 30.21 43.93 16.25
N ALA A 24 29.33 43.61 17.21
CA ALA A 24 29.01 44.50 18.33
C ALA A 24 28.56 43.68 19.57
N ARG A 25 29.17 43.96 20.72
CA ARG A 25 28.79 43.49 22.08
C ARG A 25 28.01 44.59 22.81
N ALA A 26 27.19 44.25 23.82
CA ALA A 26 27.22 44.88 25.16
C ALA A 26 26.21 44.28 26.19
N ILE A 27 26.53 44.45 27.48
CA ILE A 27 25.93 43.91 28.74
C ILE A 27 26.54 44.68 29.95
N PRO A 28 26.18 44.51 31.27
CA PRO A 28 25.08 43.78 31.94
C PRO A 28 24.36 44.53 33.11
N SER A 29 23.31 43.94 33.70
CA SER A 29 22.92 44.17 35.13
C SER A 29 22.24 42.90 35.70
N ARG A 30 22.81 42.13 36.66
CA ARG A 30 22.87 42.34 38.14
C ARG A 30 21.48 42.45 38.81
N ARG A 31 21.17 41.87 39.98
CA ARG A 31 21.81 40.93 40.97
C ARG A 31 20.63 40.36 41.81
N ALA A 32 20.65 39.22 42.51
CA ALA A 32 21.34 39.00 43.79
C ALA A 32 21.08 37.55 44.32
N LEU A 33 21.91 37.07 45.25
CA LEU A 33 21.67 35.84 46.03
C LEU A 33 21.01 36.16 47.38
N SER A 34 20.33 35.18 47.97
CA SER A 34 20.30 35.00 49.43
C SER A 34 20.12 33.52 49.79
N MET A 35 20.87 33.04 50.79
CA MET A 35 20.66 31.74 51.45
C MET A 35 20.07 31.98 52.84
N ALA A 36 19.14 31.13 53.28
CA ALA A 36 18.86 30.86 54.69
C ALA A 36 18.12 29.52 54.83
N SER A 37 18.14 28.94 56.03
CA SER A 37 17.84 27.53 56.30
C SER A 37 16.57 27.28 57.13
N SER A 38 16.27 25.99 57.31
CA SER A 38 15.61 25.34 58.47
C SER A 38 14.09 25.44 58.70
N SER A 39 13.45 24.28 58.50
CA SER A 39 12.58 23.54 59.46
C SER A 39 11.09 23.87 59.66
N SER A 40 10.40 22.85 60.21
CA SER A 40 9.04 22.78 60.80
C SER A 40 7.77 22.89 59.91
N SER A 41 7.31 21.71 59.50
CA SER A 41 5.98 21.13 59.80
C SER A 41 4.66 21.91 59.60
N SER A 42 3.83 21.29 58.74
CA SER A 42 2.40 20.95 58.92
C SER A 42 1.28 21.96 58.65
N SER A 43 0.31 21.44 57.87
CA SER A 43 -1.10 21.84 57.69
C SER A 43 -1.41 23.21 57.09
N ASP A 44 -1.55 23.22 55.76
CA ASP A 44 -2.42 24.16 55.02
C ASP A 44 -3.62 23.39 54.41
N PRO A 45 -4.77 24.05 54.15
CA PRO A 45 -6.04 23.38 53.86
C PRO A 45 -6.26 23.04 52.38
N ALA A 46 -7.32 22.26 52.13
CA ALA A 46 -7.70 21.67 50.86
C ALA A 46 -7.68 22.63 49.65
N ALA A 47 -6.67 22.48 48.78
CA ALA A 47 -6.70 23.00 47.43
C ALA A 47 -7.49 22.04 46.52
N THR A 48 -8.54 22.55 45.87
CA THR A 48 -9.33 21.83 44.86
C THR A 48 -8.43 21.42 43.70
N SER A 49 -8.05 20.14 43.65
CA SER A 49 -7.28 19.58 42.54
C SER A 49 -8.14 19.54 41.28
N THR A 50 -7.94 20.53 40.41
CA THR A 50 -8.50 20.51 39.06
C THR A 50 -7.74 19.45 38.27
N THR A 51 -8.25 18.22 38.26
CA THR A 51 -7.64 17.08 37.58
C THR A 51 -7.74 17.27 36.06
N THR A 52 -6.79 17.99 35.48
CA THR A 52 -6.61 18.06 34.04
C THR A 52 -6.18 16.69 33.54
N ASN A 53 -7.17 15.86 33.20
CA ASN A 53 -6.97 14.53 32.64
C ASN A 53 -6.48 14.65 31.19
N THR A 54 -5.21 15.05 31.02
CA THR A 54 -4.55 15.11 29.72
C THR A 54 -4.23 13.70 29.26
N SER A 55 -5.20 13.06 28.59
CA SER A 55 -4.92 11.92 27.72
C SER A 55 -3.79 12.35 26.77
N ARG A 56 -2.65 11.66 26.85
CA ARG A 56 -1.48 11.98 26.00
C ARG A 56 -1.82 11.65 24.55
N GLU A 57 -2.34 12.63 23.81
CA GLU A 57 -2.56 12.52 22.38
C GLU A 57 -1.27 12.06 21.69
N LYS A 58 -1.40 11.18 20.70
CA LYS A 58 -0.25 10.71 19.91
C LYS A 58 0.22 11.85 19.00
N PRO A 59 1.53 12.01 18.79
CA PRO A 59 2.05 13.04 17.90
C PRO A 59 1.51 12.82 16.48
N ARG A 60 1.08 13.92 15.84
CA ARG A 60 0.77 13.99 14.41
C ARG A 60 1.99 14.50 13.64
N PHE A 61 2.09 14.12 12.38
CA PHE A 61 3.22 14.43 11.51
C PHE A 61 2.75 15.01 10.16
N PRO A 62 3.58 15.77 9.44
CA PRO A 62 3.22 16.26 8.11
C PRO A 62 3.07 15.10 7.12
N ILE A 63 2.12 15.24 6.20
CA ILE A 63 1.92 14.34 5.06
C ILE A 63 2.86 14.81 3.93
N SER A 64 3.43 13.87 3.16
CA SER A 64 4.28 14.19 2.00
C SER A 64 3.46 14.89 0.91
N PRO A 65 4.08 15.76 0.07
CA PRO A 65 3.45 16.19 -1.17
C PRO A 65 3.25 14.99 -2.11
N VAL A 66 2.28 15.10 -3.02
CA VAL A 66 2.10 14.11 -4.10
C VAL A 66 3.32 14.17 -5.03
N PRO A 67 4.06 13.06 -5.24
CA PRO A 67 5.22 13.05 -6.12
C PRO A 67 4.80 13.18 -7.59
N PRO A 68 5.72 13.58 -8.50
CA PRO A 68 5.44 13.59 -9.93
C PRO A 68 5.06 12.19 -10.44
N ASN A 69 4.30 12.14 -11.53
CA ASN A 69 3.86 10.88 -12.12
C ASN A 69 5.05 10.09 -12.70
N PRO A 70 5.42 8.93 -12.14
CA PRO A 70 6.58 8.15 -12.60
C PRO A 70 6.38 7.50 -13.97
N LEU A 71 5.14 7.45 -14.47
CA LEU A 71 4.80 6.94 -15.80
C LEU A 71 4.85 8.05 -16.86
N GLY A 72 4.93 9.32 -16.48
CA GLY A 72 4.82 10.48 -17.36
C GLY A 72 3.40 11.06 -17.46
N GLU A 73 3.27 12.28 -17.99
CA GLU A 73 1.99 12.98 -18.07
C GLU A 73 0.93 12.21 -18.87
N GLY A 74 -0.33 12.28 -18.40
CA GLY A 74 -1.46 11.58 -19.01
C GLY A 74 -1.43 10.04 -18.92
N ARG A 75 -0.38 9.43 -18.35
CA ARG A 75 -0.28 7.96 -18.19
C ARG A 75 -0.76 7.52 -16.82
N HIS A 76 -1.54 6.44 -16.82
CA HIS A 76 -2.10 5.82 -15.62
C HIS A 76 -1.53 4.42 -15.41
N ILE A 77 -1.50 3.95 -14.17
CA ILE A 77 -1.18 2.55 -13.83
C ILE A 77 -2.21 1.64 -14.51
N ARG A 78 -1.76 0.74 -15.40
CA ARG A 78 -2.63 -0.23 -16.08
C ARG A 78 -2.44 -1.64 -15.54
N THR A 79 -1.22 -1.99 -15.18
CA THR A 79 -0.83 -3.33 -14.74
C THR A 79 -0.18 -3.30 -13.36
N ALA A 80 -0.46 -4.32 -12.55
CA ALA A 80 0.17 -4.50 -11.27
C ALA A 80 0.70 -5.91 -11.02
N ALA A 81 1.63 -6.01 -10.06
CA ALA A 81 2.06 -7.27 -9.46
C ALA A 81 2.33 -7.12 -7.95
N ALA A 82 2.24 -8.23 -7.22
CA ALA A 82 2.58 -8.29 -5.80
C ALA A 82 3.67 -9.32 -5.52
N LEU A 83 4.64 -8.92 -4.70
CA LEU A 83 5.68 -9.78 -4.15
C LEU A 83 5.46 -9.91 -2.64
N ILE A 84 4.99 -11.07 -2.21
CA ILE A 84 4.78 -11.40 -0.80
C ILE A 84 6.05 -12.08 -0.31
N ILE A 85 6.68 -11.51 0.72
CA ILE A 85 7.96 -11.98 1.26
C ILE A 85 7.67 -12.48 2.69
N GLY A 86 7.94 -13.75 2.97
CA GLY A 86 7.68 -14.33 4.28
C GLY A 86 7.63 -15.85 4.28
N ASP A 87 8.61 -16.49 4.92
CA ASP A 87 8.63 -17.94 5.12
C ASP A 87 7.36 -18.47 5.82
N GLU A 88 6.73 -17.67 6.70
CA GLU A 88 5.50 -18.05 7.39
C GLU A 88 4.26 -18.10 6.50
N ILE A 89 4.32 -17.50 5.31
CA ILE A 89 3.31 -17.64 4.28
C ILE A 89 3.52 -18.95 3.53
N LEU A 90 4.77 -19.23 3.12
CA LEU A 90 5.13 -20.46 2.39
C LEU A 90 4.92 -21.74 3.21
N ASN A 91 5.21 -21.72 4.51
CA ASN A 91 4.96 -22.86 5.40
C ASN A 91 3.51 -22.91 5.94
N GLY A 92 2.64 -21.99 5.51
CA GLY A 92 1.20 -21.99 5.84
C GLY A 92 0.85 -21.61 7.28
N LYS A 93 1.82 -21.20 8.10
CA LYS A 93 1.60 -20.70 9.48
C LYS A 93 0.71 -19.46 9.50
N THR A 94 0.84 -18.59 8.50
CA THR A 94 0.05 -17.37 8.35
C THR A 94 -0.73 -17.39 7.04
N LEU A 95 -2.05 -17.26 7.14
CA LEU A 95 -2.88 -17.01 5.96
C LEU A 95 -2.63 -15.60 5.42
N ASP A 96 -2.07 -15.53 4.20
CA ASP A 96 -1.93 -14.28 3.45
C ASP A 96 -3.30 -13.63 3.19
N ARG A 97 -3.45 -12.42 3.71
CA ARG A 97 -4.60 -11.53 3.48
C ARG A 97 -4.22 -10.30 2.66
N ASN A 98 -2.93 -10.05 2.45
CA ASN A 98 -2.40 -8.84 1.84
C ASN A 98 -2.52 -8.95 0.31
N SER A 99 -2.18 -10.10 -0.27
CA SER A 99 -2.40 -10.33 -1.71
C SER A 99 -3.89 -10.30 -2.09
N ASN A 100 -4.76 -10.85 -1.25
CA ASN A 100 -6.21 -10.84 -1.50
C ASN A 100 -6.79 -9.42 -1.45
N PHE A 101 -6.41 -8.62 -0.45
CA PHE A 101 -6.78 -7.21 -0.39
C PHE A 101 -6.20 -6.40 -1.55
N PHE A 102 -4.95 -6.67 -1.95
CA PHE A 102 -4.34 -6.02 -3.11
C PHE A 102 -5.07 -6.37 -4.42
N ALA A 103 -5.55 -7.60 -4.58
CA ALA A 103 -6.37 -8.01 -5.72
C ALA A 103 -7.72 -7.29 -5.76
N GLN A 104 -8.37 -7.11 -4.61
CA GLN A 104 -9.60 -6.32 -4.47
C GLN A 104 -9.33 -4.85 -4.83
N TYR A 105 -8.30 -4.23 -4.22
CA TYR A 105 -7.87 -2.87 -4.51
C TYR A 105 -7.58 -2.65 -6.00
N CYS A 106 -6.80 -3.52 -6.63
CA CYS A 106 -6.49 -3.42 -8.06
C CYS A 106 -7.77 -3.46 -8.91
N PHE A 107 -8.68 -4.39 -8.62
CA PHE A 107 -9.97 -4.47 -9.31
C PHE A 107 -10.78 -3.17 -9.16
N GLU A 108 -10.94 -2.66 -7.94
CA GLU A 108 -11.66 -1.42 -7.62
C GLU A 108 -11.05 -0.15 -8.24
N GLN A 109 -9.72 -0.11 -8.41
CA GLN A 109 -9.03 1.01 -9.06
C GLN A 109 -8.92 0.85 -10.59
N GLY A 110 -9.38 -0.27 -11.17
CA GLY A 110 -9.28 -0.54 -12.61
C GLY A 110 -7.88 -0.93 -13.09
N ILE A 111 -7.06 -1.48 -12.19
CA ILE A 111 -5.71 -1.97 -12.46
C ILE A 111 -5.78 -3.49 -12.70
N GLU A 112 -5.15 -3.97 -13.76
CA GLU A 112 -5.06 -5.39 -14.03
C GLU A 112 -3.92 -6.01 -13.19
N LEU A 113 -4.28 -6.72 -12.11
CA LEU A 113 -3.32 -7.50 -11.33
C LEU A 113 -2.89 -8.73 -12.14
N LYS A 114 -1.68 -8.69 -12.69
CA LYS A 114 -1.14 -9.71 -13.60
C LYS A 114 -0.48 -10.89 -12.88
N ARG A 115 -0.02 -10.70 -11.64
CA ARG A 115 0.86 -11.63 -10.94
C ARG A 115 0.87 -11.39 -9.42
N ILE A 116 0.78 -12.46 -8.65
CA ILE A 116 1.14 -12.51 -7.23
C ILE A 116 2.20 -13.61 -7.12
N GLU A 117 3.31 -13.33 -6.47
CA GLU A 117 4.33 -14.33 -6.11
C GLU A 117 4.57 -14.28 -4.61
N VAL A 118 4.68 -15.45 -3.98
CA VAL A 118 5.10 -15.60 -2.59
C VAL A 118 6.50 -16.22 -2.63
N ILE A 119 7.46 -15.59 -1.96
CA ILE A 119 8.87 -16.00 -1.93
C ILE A 119 9.38 -16.05 -0.48
N PRO A 120 10.44 -16.84 -0.20
CA PRO A 120 11.06 -16.87 1.12
C PRO A 120 11.76 -15.54 1.44
N ASP A 121 12.21 -15.38 2.68
CA ASP A 121 13.09 -14.29 3.11
C ASP A 121 14.54 -14.51 2.61
N ASP A 122 14.70 -14.71 1.30
CA ASP A 122 15.98 -14.92 0.61
C ASP A 122 16.36 -13.72 -0.29
N GLU A 123 17.63 -13.32 -0.23
CA GLU A 123 18.12 -12.15 -0.97
C GLU A 123 18.10 -12.34 -2.49
N GLN A 124 18.41 -13.53 -3.00
CA GLN A 124 18.50 -13.78 -4.44
C GLN A 124 17.10 -13.85 -5.06
N GLU A 125 16.15 -14.50 -4.39
CA GLU A 125 14.74 -14.54 -4.78
C GLU A 125 14.13 -13.13 -4.81
N ILE A 126 14.37 -12.31 -3.77
CA ILE A 126 13.89 -10.91 -3.74
C ILE A 126 14.51 -10.10 -4.88
N ILE A 127 15.81 -10.25 -5.17
CA ILE A 127 16.49 -9.53 -6.27
C ILE A 127 15.94 -9.94 -7.64
N GLU A 128 15.77 -11.24 -7.91
CA GLU A 128 15.22 -11.73 -9.18
C GLU A 128 13.80 -11.19 -9.39
N ALA A 129 12.91 -11.44 -8.43
CA ALA A 129 11.51 -11.15 -8.55
C ALA A 129 11.26 -9.63 -8.65
N SER A 130 11.93 -8.82 -7.83
CA SER A 130 11.78 -7.35 -7.88
C SER A 130 12.24 -6.77 -9.21
N ARG A 131 13.39 -7.19 -9.77
CA ARG A 131 13.86 -6.77 -11.11
C ARG A 131 12.87 -7.16 -12.20
N ARG A 132 12.39 -8.41 -12.16
CA ARG A 132 11.46 -8.95 -13.15
C ARG A 132 10.09 -8.25 -13.10
N MET A 133 9.57 -7.96 -11.91
CA MET A 133 8.30 -7.25 -11.76
C MET A 133 8.40 -5.77 -12.16
N VAL A 134 9.42 -5.04 -11.68
CA VAL A 134 9.63 -3.61 -12.00
C VAL A 134 9.83 -3.38 -13.50
N ARG A 135 10.43 -4.34 -14.22
CA ARG A 135 10.56 -4.28 -15.68
C ARG A 135 9.23 -4.46 -16.42
N ASN A 136 8.32 -5.28 -15.88
CA ASN A 136 7.18 -5.80 -16.62
C ASN A 136 5.83 -5.14 -16.27
N TYR A 137 5.72 -4.42 -15.14
CA TYR A 137 4.46 -3.89 -14.61
C TYR A 137 4.57 -2.42 -14.17
N ASP A 138 3.47 -1.67 -14.27
CA ASP A 138 3.43 -0.23 -13.93
C ASP A 138 3.49 0.04 -12.42
N PHE A 139 2.91 -0.86 -11.62
CA PHE A 139 2.85 -0.75 -10.15
C PHE A 139 3.16 -2.10 -9.50
N VAL A 140 4.17 -2.14 -8.66
CA VAL A 140 4.56 -3.35 -7.92
C VAL A 140 4.44 -3.05 -6.44
N ILE A 141 3.92 -4.00 -5.66
CA ILE A 141 4.00 -3.92 -4.20
C ILE A 141 4.95 -5.00 -3.66
N THR A 142 5.60 -4.70 -2.54
CA THR A 142 6.12 -5.75 -1.66
C THR A 142 5.42 -5.67 -0.30
N THR A 143 5.33 -6.81 0.39
CA THR A 143 4.84 -6.88 1.77
C THR A 143 5.61 -7.96 2.53
N GLY A 144 6.20 -7.57 3.67
CA GLY A 144 7.02 -8.46 4.50
C GLY A 144 8.48 -8.02 4.59
N GLY A 145 9.23 -8.60 5.55
CA GLY A 145 10.66 -8.38 5.73
C GLY A 145 11.13 -6.93 5.96
N ILE A 146 10.36 -6.09 6.67
CA ILE A 146 10.73 -4.68 6.98
C ILE A 146 10.63 -4.28 8.46
N GLY A 147 10.51 -5.25 9.36
CA GLY A 147 10.59 -5.05 10.81
C GLY A 147 12.04 -4.89 11.32
N PRO A 148 12.24 -5.09 12.63
CA PRO A 148 13.53 -4.91 13.30
C PRO A 148 14.32 -6.22 13.49
N THR A 149 13.86 -7.39 13.01
CA THR A 149 14.58 -8.66 13.20
C THR A 149 15.67 -8.85 12.14
N HIS A 150 16.17 -10.06 11.90
CA HIS A 150 17.40 -10.30 11.12
C HIS A 150 17.12 -10.91 9.75
N ASP A 151 16.03 -11.67 9.70
CA ASP A 151 15.17 -12.07 8.58
C ASP A 151 14.50 -10.89 7.85
N ASP A 152 14.34 -9.72 8.49
CA ASP A 152 13.82 -8.51 7.86
C ASP A 152 14.80 -7.87 6.84
N ILE A 153 14.99 -8.50 5.69
CA ILE A 153 16.00 -8.14 4.68
C ILE A 153 15.48 -7.36 3.47
N THR A 154 14.16 -7.11 3.34
CA THR A 154 13.54 -6.57 2.11
C THR A 154 14.20 -5.28 1.62
N TYR A 155 14.48 -4.30 2.49
CA TYR A 155 15.15 -3.07 2.06
C TYR A 155 16.60 -3.30 1.58
N ALA A 156 17.33 -4.22 2.20
CA ALA A 156 18.70 -4.53 1.82
C ALA A 156 18.77 -5.28 0.47
N SER A 157 17.89 -6.26 0.28
CA SER A 157 17.76 -6.99 -0.98
C SER A 157 17.29 -6.07 -2.11
N LEU A 158 16.36 -5.14 -1.86
CA LEU A 158 15.94 -4.14 -2.85
C LEU A 158 17.04 -3.10 -3.15
N ALA A 159 17.87 -2.70 -2.16
CA ALA A 159 19.03 -1.85 -2.41
C ALA A 159 20.01 -2.51 -3.40
N LYS A 160 20.37 -3.78 -3.14
CA LYS A 160 21.19 -4.60 -4.04
C LYS A 160 20.52 -4.83 -5.41
N SER A 161 19.20 -4.96 -5.44
CA SER A 161 18.41 -5.14 -6.67
C SER A 161 18.55 -3.97 -7.65
N PHE A 162 18.69 -2.73 -7.14
CA PHE A 162 18.76 -1.53 -8.00
C PHE A 162 20.10 -0.78 -7.90
N ASP A 163 21.15 -1.47 -7.44
CA ASP A 163 22.52 -0.96 -7.29
C ASP A 163 22.54 0.37 -6.48
N GLN A 164 21.90 0.34 -5.32
CA GLN A 164 21.77 1.46 -4.36
C GLN A 164 22.47 1.15 -3.05
N ASN A 165 22.97 2.18 -2.36
CA ASN A 165 23.45 2.04 -1.00
C ASN A 165 22.28 2.14 -0.02
N LEU A 166 22.48 1.64 1.20
CA LEU A 166 21.55 1.83 2.32
C LEU A 166 21.94 3.06 3.14
N VAL A 167 20.97 3.95 3.41
CA VAL A 167 21.15 5.18 4.20
C VAL A 167 20.01 5.38 5.18
N HIS A 168 20.29 5.99 6.34
CA HIS A 168 19.25 6.29 7.31
C HIS A 168 18.41 7.49 6.88
N HIS A 169 17.10 7.30 6.79
CA HIS A 169 16.16 8.37 6.47
C HIS A 169 15.83 9.21 7.71
N ALA A 170 16.39 10.41 7.78
CA ALA A 170 16.35 11.29 8.96
C ALA A 170 14.93 11.61 9.47
N GLU A 171 13.96 11.87 8.58
CA GLU A 171 12.58 12.15 8.98
C GLU A 171 11.87 10.90 9.53
N THR A 172 12.17 9.70 9.03
CA THR A 172 11.62 8.46 9.61
C THR A 172 12.18 8.25 11.01
N LEU A 173 13.50 8.40 11.20
CA LEU A 173 14.13 8.35 12.52
C LEU A 173 13.50 9.36 13.50
N ARG A 174 13.28 10.61 13.07
CA ARG A 174 12.63 11.64 13.89
C ARG A 174 11.20 11.25 14.31
N ARG A 175 10.40 10.66 13.41
CA ARG A 175 9.05 10.15 13.74
C ARG A 175 9.10 8.99 14.72
N MET A 176 10.05 8.08 14.52
CA MET A 176 10.28 6.94 15.42
C MET A 176 10.69 7.40 16.82
N GLU A 177 11.55 8.42 16.93
CA GLU A 177 11.96 9.01 18.21
C GLU A 177 10.79 9.75 18.90
N ALA A 178 9.97 10.49 18.14
CA ALA A 178 8.77 11.12 18.68
C ALA A 178 7.77 10.09 19.25
N LEU A 179 7.72 8.89 18.69
CA LEU A 179 6.92 7.76 19.18
C LEU A 179 7.64 6.88 20.20
N SER A 180 8.97 6.87 20.28
CA SER A 180 9.72 6.10 21.27
C SER A 180 9.56 6.64 22.68
N ARG A 181 9.08 7.89 22.84
CA ARG A 181 8.57 8.43 24.11
C ARG A 181 7.39 7.63 24.72
N TYR A 182 6.83 6.69 23.95
CA TYR A 182 5.82 5.71 24.38
C TYR A 182 6.34 4.26 24.37
N ARG A 183 7.65 4.03 24.15
CA ARG A 183 8.30 2.70 24.10
C ARG A 183 9.56 2.67 24.97
N ASN A 184 9.56 1.85 26.01
CA ASN A 184 10.72 1.65 26.87
C ASN A 184 11.75 0.73 26.18
N PHE A 185 12.69 1.31 25.42
CA PHE A 185 13.89 0.58 25.00
C PHE A 185 14.76 0.28 26.22
N SER A 186 15.16 -0.98 26.38
CA SER A 186 15.90 -1.46 27.55
C SER A 186 17.42 -1.36 27.39
N ASN A 187 17.93 -1.30 26.15
CA ASN A 187 19.36 -1.17 25.85
C ASN A 187 19.61 -0.57 24.45
N ALA A 188 20.90 -0.30 24.14
CA ALA A 188 21.33 0.28 22.87
C ALA A 188 21.10 -0.63 21.65
N GLN A 189 21.25 -1.96 21.80
CA GLN A 189 21.05 -2.92 20.71
C GLN A 189 19.58 -2.95 20.22
N GLN A 190 18.61 -2.78 21.13
CA GLN A 190 17.20 -2.64 20.78
C GLN A 190 16.90 -1.35 20.02
N LEU A 191 17.61 -0.25 20.35
CA LEU A 191 17.49 1.02 19.63
C LEU A 191 18.05 0.88 18.21
N GLU A 192 19.26 0.32 18.06
CA GLU A 192 19.89 0.05 16.77
C GLU A 192 19.02 -0.87 15.89
N ALA A 193 18.53 -1.97 16.45
CA ALA A 193 17.59 -2.88 15.76
C ALA A 193 16.32 -2.15 15.31
N SER A 194 15.78 -1.24 16.14
CA SER A 194 14.66 -0.42 15.71
C SER A 194 15.06 0.55 14.59
N GLN A 195 16.23 1.19 14.66
CA GLN A 195 16.68 2.18 13.68
C GLN A 195 16.93 1.58 12.29
N ARG A 196 17.19 0.26 12.19
CA ARG A 196 17.24 -0.46 10.91
C ARG A 196 15.95 -0.36 10.09
N MET A 197 14.78 -0.21 10.72
CA MET A 197 13.49 0.04 10.01
C MET A 197 13.42 1.41 9.30
N ALA A 198 14.41 2.29 9.50
CA ALA A 198 14.56 3.57 8.80
C ALA A 198 15.80 3.58 7.87
N LEU A 199 16.41 2.43 7.61
CA LEU A 199 17.54 2.26 6.72
C LEU A 199 17.01 1.90 5.32
N PHE A 200 17.03 2.85 4.39
CA PHE A 200 16.40 2.72 3.08
C PHE A 200 17.42 2.84 1.94
N PRO A 201 17.09 2.33 0.73
CA PRO A 201 17.87 2.57 -0.48
C PRO A 201 18.02 4.07 -0.79
N ASP A 202 19.23 4.50 -1.17
CA ASP A 202 19.65 5.91 -1.23
C ASP A 202 18.88 6.82 -2.20
N ARG A 203 18.29 6.25 -3.25
CA ARG A 203 17.47 6.95 -4.25
C ARG A 203 15.97 6.67 -4.11
N ALA A 204 15.53 6.03 -3.03
CA ALA A 204 14.12 5.73 -2.81
C ALA A 204 13.30 6.97 -2.46
N GLU A 205 12.09 7.06 -3.03
CA GLU A 205 11.11 8.07 -2.68
C GLU A 205 10.38 7.67 -1.40
N VAL A 206 10.47 8.49 -0.34
CA VAL A 206 9.85 8.19 0.96
C VAL A 206 8.57 8.99 1.13
N ILE A 207 7.42 8.30 1.09
CA ILE A 207 6.08 8.89 1.04
C ILE A 207 5.37 8.68 2.38
N PHE A 208 5.15 9.75 3.14
CA PHE A 208 4.31 9.75 4.33
C PHE A 208 2.87 10.08 3.94
N ILE A 209 2.04 9.05 3.92
CA ILE A 209 0.66 9.09 3.41
C ILE A 209 -0.38 9.62 4.40
N ALA A 210 -0.10 9.59 5.71
CA ALA A 210 -1.05 9.97 6.76
C ALA A 210 -0.34 10.61 7.97
N ASP A 211 -1.06 11.46 8.71
CA ASP A 211 -0.50 12.23 9.82
C ASP A 211 -0.20 11.40 11.08
N ASN A 212 -0.91 10.28 11.25
CA ASN A 212 -0.87 9.40 12.41
C ASN A 212 -0.23 8.03 12.12
N ILE A 213 0.42 7.88 10.95
CA ILE A 213 1.24 6.72 10.58
C ILE A 213 2.69 7.19 10.48
N TRP A 214 3.60 6.51 11.20
CA TRP A 214 5.04 6.83 11.15
C TRP A 214 5.79 6.07 10.05
N VAL A 215 5.29 4.89 9.67
CA VAL A 215 5.86 4.06 8.61
C VAL A 215 5.53 4.72 7.27
N PRO A 216 6.54 5.12 6.46
CA PRO A 216 6.29 5.60 5.11
C PRO A 216 6.03 4.43 4.15
N VAL A 217 5.42 4.73 3.00
CA VAL A 217 5.61 3.89 1.82
C VAL A 217 6.94 4.30 1.18
N VAL A 218 7.84 3.34 0.99
CA VAL A 218 9.13 3.56 0.32
C VAL A 218 8.99 3.05 -1.12
N ARG A 219 9.19 3.94 -2.10
CA ARG A 219 9.06 3.64 -3.53
C ARG A 219 10.41 3.67 -4.23
N LEU A 220 10.71 2.63 -5.02
CA LEU A 220 11.90 2.56 -5.88
C LEU A 220 11.50 2.49 -7.36
N GLU A 221 12.40 2.93 -8.23
CA GLU A 221 12.26 2.90 -9.70
C GLU A 221 10.93 3.49 -10.22
N GLY A 222 10.30 4.38 -9.43
CA GLY A 222 8.96 4.92 -9.68
C GLY A 222 7.82 3.88 -9.67
N ARG A 223 8.07 2.61 -9.37
CA ARG A 223 7.12 1.50 -9.60
C ARG A 223 6.89 0.59 -8.39
N ILE A 224 7.95 0.21 -7.67
CA ILE A 224 7.85 -0.76 -6.56
C ILE A 224 7.69 -0.04 -5.23
N CYS A 225 6.57 -0.27 -4.56
CA CYS A 225 6.21 0.31 -3.27
C CYS A 225 6.29 -0.75 -2.16
N VAL A 226 7.08 -0.47 -1.12
CA VAL A 226 7.30 -1.39 0.00
C VAL A 226 6.31 -1.13 1.13
N PHE A 227 5.69 -2.20 1.65
CA PHE A 227 4.72 -2.17 2.74
C PHE A 227 5.05 -3.17 3.86
N PRO A 228 4.54 -2.95 5.09
CA PRO A 228 4.68 -3.89 6.20
C PRO A 228 3.80 -5.14 6.03
N GLY A 229 4.27 -6.29 6.53
CA GLY A 229 3.52 -7.54 6.50
C GLY A 229 2.23 -7.57 7.34
N ILE A 230 2.09 -6.67 8.34
CA ILE A 230 0.93 -6.62 9.24
C ILE A 230 -0.34 -6.24 8.46
N PRO A 231 -1.36 -7.12 8.33
CA PRO A 231 -2.45 -6.89 7.37
C PRO A 231 -3.27 -5.62 7.60
N SER A 232 -3.61 -5.29 8.84
CA SER A 232 -4.37 -4.07 9.14
C SER A 232 -3.59 -2.79 8.84
N LEU A 233 -2.27 -2.83 8.92
CA LEU A 233 -1.40 -1.70 8.56
C LEU A 233 -1.19 -1.64 7.05
N PHE A 234 -0.95 -2.79 6.39
CA PHE A 234 -0.89 -2.92 4.93
C PHE A 234 -2.14 -2.33 4.25
N GLN A 235 -3.32 -2.81 4.66
CA GLN A 235 -4.61 -2.38 4.12
C GLN A 235 -4.80 -0.88 4.25
N ARG A 236 -4.54 -0.35 5.45
CA ARG A 236 -4.64 1.08 5.72
C ARG A 236 -3.65 1.88 4.87
N MET A 237 -2.39 1.45 4.79
CA MET A 237 -1.37 2.17 4.02
C MET A 237 -1.66 2.15 2.52
N LEU A 238 -2.19 1.06 1.96
CA LEU A 238 -2.56 1.00 0.55
C LEU A 238 -3.72 1.96 0.24
N THR A 239 -4.75 1.99 1.09
CA THR A 239 -5.89 2.91 0.93
C THR A 239 -5.44 4.37 1.00
N GLU A 240 -4.63 4.73 2.00
CA GLU A 240 -4.13 6.11 2.20
C GLU A 240 -3.09 6.51 1.12
N LEU A 241 -2.48 5.55 0.39
CA LEU A 241 -1.60 5.80 -0.76
C LEU A 241 -2.38 6.18 -2.03
N THR A 242 -3.68 5.88 -2.13
CA THR A 242 -4.53 6.16 -3.32
C THR A 242 -4.36 7.57 -3.93
N PRO A 243 -4.29 8.68 -3.16
CA PRO A 243 -4.10 10.03 -3.70
C PRO A 243 -2.71 10.30 -4.30
N PHE A 244 -1.73 9.45 -4.01
CA PHE A 244 -0.34 9.56 -4.47
C PHE A 244 -0.06 8.75 -5.75
N LEU A 245 -1.06 8.03 -6.25
CA LEU A 245 -0.93 7.13 -7.40
C LEU A 245 -1.64 7.70 -8.64
N PRO A 246 -1.03 7.60 -9.84
CA PRO A 246 -1.67 7.96 -11.10
C PRO A 246 -2.66 6.86 -11.53
N LEU A 247 -3.77 6.74 -10.79
CA LEU A 247 -4.78 5.70 -11.00
C LEU A 247 -5.66 5.98 -12.23
N PRO A 248 -6.22 4.95 -12.89
CA PRO A 248 -7.21 5.11 -13.94
C PRO A 248 -8.43 5.96 -13.50
N PRO A 249 -9.02 6.74 -14.43
CA PRO A 249 -10.23 7.52 -14.16
C PRO A 249 -11.40 6.60 -13.81
N LYS A 250 -12.39 7.12 -13.06
CA LYS A 250 -13.50 6.30 -12.54
C LYS A 250 -14.31 5.60 -13.64
N SER A 251 -14.42 6.21 -14.82
CA SER A 251 -15.10 5.67 -16.01
C SER A 251 -14.41 4.43 -16.61
N GLU A 252 -13.14 4.18 -16.30
CA GLU A 252 -12.40 3.02 -16.82
C GLU A 252 -12.36 1.83 -15.85
N ARG A 253 -12.97 1.97 -14.66
CA ARG A 253 -12.98 0.94 -13.62
C ARG A 253 -14.00 -0.16 -13.94
N PRO A 254 -13.69 -1.44 -13.69
CA PRO A 254 -14.64 -2.51 -13.85
C PRO A 254 -15.72 -2.45 -12.77
N LEU A 255 -16.93 -2.80 -13.19
CA LEU A 255 -18.05 -3.12 -12.32
C LEU A 255 -18.14 -4.64 -12.18
N ARG A 256 -18.66 -5.08 -11.03
CA ARG A 256 -19.03 -6.46 -10.78
C ARG A 256 -20.49 -6.51 -10.32
N ILE A 257 -21.30 -7.31 -10.99
CA ILE A 257 -22.65 -7.65 -10.53
C ILE A 257 -22.68 -9.16 -10.35
N GLN A 258 -23.26 -9.62 -9.24
CA GLN A 258 -23.41 -11.04 -8.94
C GLN A 258 -24.90 -11.38 -8.88
N VAL A 259 -25.30 -12.46 -9.55
CA VAL A 259 -26.64 -13.04 -9.53
C VAL A 259 -26.55 -14.40 -8.84
N PHE A 260 -27.30 -14.60 -7.77
CA PHE A 260 -27.41 -15.89 -7.10
C PHE A 260 -28.60 -16.69 -7.65
N THR A 261 -28.40 -18.00 -7.86
CA THR A 261 -29.47 -18.95 -8.19
C THR A 261 -29.31 -20.23 -7.39
N GLU A 262 -30.42 -20.83 -6.98
CA GLU A 262 -30.47 -22.15 -6.33
C GLU A 262 -30.35 -23.29 -7.36
N ARG A 263 -30.38 -22.99 -8.67
CA ARG A 263 -30.23 -24.00 -9.72
C ARG A 263 -28.80 -24.58 -9.72
N PRO A 264 -28.65 -25.91 -9.91
CA PRO A 264 -27.36 -26.55 -10.11
C PRO A 264 -26.56 -25.93 -11.27
N GLU A 265 -25.25 -25.84 -11.12
CA GLU A 265 -24.33 -25.28 -12.13
C GLU A 265 -24.48 -25.95 -13.50
N SER A 266 -24.65 -27.28 -13.51
CA SER A 266 -24.85 -28.06 -14.73
C SER A 266 -26.10 -27.68 -15.53
N MET A 267 -27.14 -27.11 -14.89
CA MET A 267 -28.35 -26.65 -15.58
C MET A 267 -28.16 -25.27 -16.24
N ILE A 268 -27.30 -24.42 -15.68
CA ILE A 268 -27.09 -23.04 -16.17
C ILE A 268 -25.86 -22.93 -17.09
N ALA A 269 -24.89 -23.84 -16.99
CA ALA A 269 -23.65 -23.80 -17.75
C ALA A 269 -23.83 -23.63 -19.28
N PRO A 270 -24.77 -24.31 -19.99
CA PRO A 270 -24.97 -24.09 -21.43
C PRO A 270 -25.40 -22.65 -21.78
N TYR A 271 -26.23 -22.04 -20.93
CA TYR A 271 -26.62 -20.64 -21.07
C TYR A 271 -25.43 -19.71 -20.81
N LEU A 272 -24.65 -19.96 -19.74
CA LEU A 272 -23.49 -19.13 -19.39
C LEU A 272 -22.39 -19.16 -20.48
N THR A 273 -22.15 -20.31 -21.12
CA THR A 273 -21.26 -20.41 -22.28
C THR A 273 -21.75 -19.55 -23.44
N SER A 274 -23.02 -19.70 -23.82
CA SER A 274 -23.65 -18.93 -24.91
C SER A 274 -23.65 -17.40 -24.63
N LEU A 275 -23.87 -17.03 -23.37
CA LEU A 275 -23.79 -15.66 -22.88
C LEU A 275 -22.37 -15.11 -22.98
N GLN A 276 -21.36 -15.87 -22.52
CA GLN A 276 -19.96 -15.45 -22.59
C GLN A 276 -19.50 -15.26 -24.05
N GLU A 277 -19.89 -16.12 -24.98
CA GLU A 277 -19.55 -15.97 -26.40
C GLU A 277 -20.08 -14.66 -26.98
N ARG A 278 -21.38 -14.36 -26.75
CA ARG A 278 -22.02 -13.11 -27.17
C ARG A 278 -21.40 -11.87 -26.52
N LEU A 279 -21.00 -11.96 -25.27
CA LEU A 279 -20.49 -10.82 -24.48
C LEU A 279 -18.98 -10.59 -24.61
N LYS A 280 -18.21 -11.56 -25.12
CA LYS A 280 -16.75 -11.50 -25.27
C LYS A 280 -16.28 -10.29 -26.08
N LEU A 281 -16.95 -9.99 -27.20
CA LEU A 281 -16.65 -8.83 -28.05
C LEU A 281 -16.97 -7.48 -27.37
N ARG A 282 -17.80 -7.49 -26.32
CA ARG A 282 -18.17 -6.31 -25.53
C ARG A 282 -17.31 -6.15 -24.27
N GLY A 283 -16.32 -7.03 -24.07
CA GLY A 283 -15.41 -6.98 -22.92
C GLY A 283 -16.06 -7.33 -21.58
N ILE A 284 -17.20 -8.02 -21.59
CA ILE A 284 -17.85 -8.53 -20.38
C ILE A 284 -17.49 -10.00 -20.19
N GLN A 285 -17.01 -10.32 -18.98
CA GLN A 285 -16.68 -11.66 -18.51
C GLN A 285 -17.83 -12.22 -17.66
N VAL A 286 -18.10 -13.50 -17.84
CA VAL A 286 -19.11 -14.27 -17.12
C VAL A 286 -18.39 -15.43 -16.42
N GLY A 287 -18.60 -15.58 -15.12
CA GLY A 287 -18.09 -16.72 -14.35
C GLY A 287 -19.16 -17.30 -13.44
N SER A 288 -19.09 -18.61 -13.18
CA SER A 288 -19.90 -19.30 -12.18
C SER A 288 -19.04 -19.69 -10.97
N TYR A 289 -19.61 -19.54 -9.77
CA TYR A 289 -18.97 -19.89 -8.51
C TYR A 289 -19.98 -20.66 -7.64
N PRO A 290 -19.96 -22.00 -7.66
CA PRO A 290 -20.87 -22.81 -6.85
C PRO A 290 -20.60 -22.63 -5.35
N VAL A 291 -21.68 -22.66 -4.57
CA VAL A 291 -21.66 -22.73 -3.11
C VAL A 291 -22.26 -24.06 -2.70
N LEU A 292 -21.50 -24.85 -1.96
CA LEU A 292 -21.85 -26.22 -1.60
C LEU A 292 -23.23 -26.28 -0.91
N GLN A 293 -24.16 -27.04 -1.50
CA GLN A 293 -25.53 -27.26 -1.02
C GLN A 293 -26.43 -26.00 -0.94
N GLU A 294 -26.00 -24.87 -1.52
CA GLU A 294 -26.77 -23.61 -1.54
C GLU A 294 -27.23 -23.22 -2.96
N GLY A 295 -26.34 -23.31 -3.95
CA GLY A 295 -26.60 -22.79 -5.30
C GLY A 295 -25.33 -22.31 -5.99
N VAL A 296 -25.46 -21.32 -6.88
CA VAL A 296 -24.36 -20.77 -7.68
C VAL A 296 -24.45 -19.25 -7.73
N PHE A 297 -23.31 -18.57 -7.54
CA PHE A 297 -23.16 -17.16 -7.91
C PHE A 297 -22.66 -17.06 -9.35
N VAL A 298 -23.44 -16.41 -10.22
CA VAL A 298 -23.02 -15.96 -11.54
C VAL A 298 -22.45 -14.55 -11.40
N SER A 299 -21.15 -14.39 -11.65
CA SER A 299 -20.46 -13.10 -11.61
C SER A 299 -20.34 -12.53 -13.03
N LEU A 300 -20.85 -11.33 -13.21
CA LEU A 300 -20.70 -10.51 -14.41
C LEU A 300 -19.67 -9.42 -14.11
N ILE A 301 -18.57 -9.39 -14.86
CA ILE A 301 -17.49 -8.41 -14.73
C ILE A 301 -17.35 -7.68 -16.06
N GLY A 302 -17.41 -6.36 -16.05
CA GLY A 302 -17.28 -5.56 -17.27
C GLY A 302 -17.10 -4.09 -16.95
N ARG A 303 -17.06 -3.25 -17.97
CA ARG A 303 -17.14 -1.79 -17.83
C ARG A 303 -18.46 -1.35 -18.43
N ASP A 304 -19.15 -0.41 -17.79
CA ASP A 304 -20.21 0.33 -18.46
C ASP A 304 -19.54 1.24 -19.49
N LEU A 305 -19.43 0.73 -20.72
CA LEU A 305 -18.73 1.39 -21.80
C LEU A 305 -19.53 2.61 -22.25
N CYS A 306 -19.03 3.80 -21.91
CA CYS A 306 -19.45 5.06 -22.53
C CYS A 306 -19.04 5.20 -24.01
N ASN A 307 -18.67 4.11 -24.67
CA ASN A 307 -18.27 4.12 -26.08
C ASN A 307 -19.51 3.97 -26.97
N GLU A 308 -19.73 4.98 -27.80
CA GLU A 308 -20.60 4.90 -28.96
C GLU A 308 -20.02 3.88 -29.96
N GLY A 309 -20.57 2.66 -29.97
CA GLY A 309 -20.33 1.69 -31.03
C GLY A 309 -21.21 2.00 -32.25
N GLU A 310 -20.82 1.47 -33.42
CA GLU A 310 -21.42 1.79 -34.73
C GLU A 310 -22.92 1.44 -34.88
N GLU A 311 -23.53 0.75 -33.90
CA GLU A 311 -24.97 0.45 -33.82
C GLU A 311 -25.72 1.19 -32.68
N GLY A 312 -25.08 2.12 -31.95
CA GLY A 312 -25.73 3.03 -31.00
C GLY A 312 -26.34 2.42 -29.72
N HIS A 313 -26.43 1.10 -29.58
CA HIS A 313 -27.03 0.46 -28.42
C HIS A 313 -26.07 0.41 -27.21
N ARG A 314 -26.30 1.33 -26.26
CA ARG A 314 -25.73 1.25 -24.90
C ARG A 314 -26.15 -0.05 -24.23
N LEU A 315 -25.19 -0.90 -23.89
CA LEU A 315 -25.42 -2.09 -23.07
C LEU A 315 -24.90 -1.83 -21.66
N TRP A 316 -25.82 -1.70 -20.69
CA TRP A 316 -25.46 -1.58 -19.28
C TRP A 316 -25.23 -2.95 -18.69
N LEU A 317 -24.23 -3.11 -17.80
CA LEU A 317 -24.00 -4.37 -17.10
C LEU A 317 -25.25 -4.80 -16.29
N ALA A 318 -26.04 -3.82 -15.83
CA ALA A 318 -27.33 -4.03 -15.17
C ALA A 318 -28.44 -4.59 -16.08
N ASP A 319 -28.42 -4.33 -17.40
CA ASP A 319 -29.37 -4.96 -18.33
C ASP A 319 -29.02 -6.43 -18.53
N VAL A 320 -27.72 -6.74 -18.65
CA VAL A 320 -27.22 -8.12 -18.72
C VAL A 320 -27.54 -8.87 -17.44
N ALA A 321 -27.37 -8.25 -16.27
CA ALA A 321 -27.76 -8.85 -14.99
C ALA A 321 -29.26 -9.21 -14.95
N ARG A 322 -30.14 -8.31 -15.39
CA ARG A 322 -31.59 -8.56 -15.50
C ARG A 322 -31.95 -9.66 -16.50
N GLU A 323 -31.19 -9.80 -17.59
CA GLU A 323 -31.31 -10.95 -18.50
C GLU A 323 -30.95 -12.25 -17.76
N VAL A 324 -29.79 -12.28 -17.11
CA VAL A 324 -29.29 -13.45 -16.36
C VAL A 324 -30.26 -13.86 -15.26
N GLU A 325 -30.74 -12.93 -14.42
CA GLU A 325 -31.75 -13.18 -13.38
C GLU A 325 -32.95 -13.97 -13.91
N ARG A 326 -33.51 -13.55 -15.06
CA ARG A 326 -34.66 -14.21 -15.68
C ARG A 326 -34.31 -15.61 -16.18
N GLU A 327 -33.23 -15.76 -16.94
CA GLU A 327 -32.87 -17.05 -17.54
C GLU A 327 -32.43 -18.09 -16.50
N VAL A 328 -31.65 -17.69 -15.49
CA VAL A 328 -31.19 -18.59 -14.42
C VAL A 328 -32.18 -18.73 -13.26
N GLY A 329 -33.30 -17.99 -13.27
CA GLY A 329 -34.27 -17.96 -12.18
C GLY A 329 -33.64 -17.52 -10.85
N GLY A 330 -32.80 -16.49 -10.91
CA GLY A 330 -32.01 -15.98 -9.79
C GLY A 330 -32.35 -14.55 -9.39
N ARG A 331 -31.54 -13.98 -8.50
CA ARG A 331 -31.62 -12.57 -8.07
C ARG A 331 -30.24 -11.95 -7.98
N VAL A 332 -30.11 -10.66 -8.29
CA VAL A 332 -28.93 -9.88 -7.92
C VAL A 332 -28.77 -9.89 -6.40
N VAL A 333 -27.52 -10.00 -5.95
CA VAL A 333 -27.10 -10.04 -4.55
C VAL A 333 -26.11 -8.92 -4.24
N SER A 334 -26.19 -8.40 -3.02
CA SER A 334 -25.20 -7.49 -2.44
C SER A 334 -23.97 -8.26 -1.92
N ASP A 335 -22.82 -7.57 -1.78
CA ASP A 335 -21.59 -8.17 -1.27
C ASP A 335 -21.73 -8.69 0.18
N GLU A 336 -22.64 -8.11 0.97
CA GLU A 336 -23.01 -8.56 2.32
C GLU A 336 -23.67 -9.95 2.28
N GLU A 337 -24.74 -10.11 1.48
CA GLU A 337 -25.44 -11.40 1.28
C GLU A 337 -24.52 -12.49 0.70
N ILE A 338 -23.56 -12.09 -0.15
CA ILE A 338 -22.55 -13.00 -0.69
C ILE A 338 -21.61 -13.50 0.41
N ALA A 339 -21.21 -12.64 1.34
CA ALA A 339 -20.36 -13.02 2.47
C ALA A 339 -21.10 -13.95 3.43
N GLU A 340 -22.37 -13.65 3.74
CA GLU A 340 -23.24 -14.48 4.59
C GLU A 340 -23.41 -15.89 4.01
N LYS A 341 -23.91 -16.02 2.76
CA LYS A 341 -24.09 -17.34 2.13
C LYS A 341 -22.79 -18.15 2.00
N LYS A 342 -21.65 -17.50 1.76
CA LYS A 342 -20.34 -18.17 1.75
C LYS A 342 -19.89 -18.62 3.15
N ALA A 343 -20.32 -17.95 4.21
CA ALA A 343 -20.08 -18.39 5.58
C ALA A 343 -20.99 -19.58 5.95
N GLU A 344 -22.27 -19.53 5.59
CA GLU A 344 -23.25 -20.61 5.81
C GLU A 344 -22.83 -21.92 5.12
N GLY A 345 -22.45 -21.86 3.84
CA GLY A 345 -21.98 -23.04 3.09
C GLY A 345 -20.75 -23.70 3.74
N LYS A 346 -19.77 -22.89 4.19
CA LYS A 346 -18.59 -23.38 4.93
C LYS A 346 -18.92 -23.96 6.30
N ALA A 347 -19.94 -23.42 6.99
CA ALA A 347 -20.38 -23.97 8.27
C ALA A 347 -21.05 -25.35 8.08
N LYS A 348 -21.89 -25.49 7.05
CA LYS A 348 -22.53 -26.78 6.68
C LYS A 348 -21.50 -27.82 6.24
N GLU A 349 -20.45 -27.41 5.52
CA GLU A 349 -19.33 -28.27 5.13
C GLU A 349 -18.57 -28.80 6.37
N LYS A 350 -18.19 -27.91 7.29
CA LYS A 350 -17.49 -28.27 8.54
C LYS A 350 -18.31 -29.14 9.48
N ALA A 351 -19.64 -29.04 9.47
CA ALA A 351 -20.52 -29.86 10.31
C ALA A 351 -20.66 -31.32 9.83
N LYS A 352 -20.04 -31.68 8.69
CA LYS A 352 -20.16 -32.99 8.05
C LYS A 352 -18.84 -33.80 8.05
N ILE A 353 -17.77 -33.23 8.59
CA ILE A 353 -16.44 -33.84 8.78
C ILE A 353 -16.27 -34.14 10.28
#